data_AF-A0A526RX12-F1
#
_entry.id   AF-A0A526RX12-F1
#
_cell.length_a   1.000
_cell.length_b   1.000
_cell.length_c   1.000
_cell.angle_alpha   90.00
_cell.angle_beta   90.00
_cell.angle_gamma   90.00
#
_symmetry.space_group_name_H-M   'P 1'
#
loop_
_entity.id
_entity.type
_entity.pdbx_description
1 polymer ?
#
loop_
_entity_poly.entity_id
_entity_poly.type
_entity_poly.pdbx_seq_one_letter_code
_entity_poly.pdbx_strand_id
1 'polypeptide(L)'
;MRIDLSPTSWGRVIAVTIAGTAVCIAAAFFVDSYNFPLLSPDALWRAQMTDLLLPLVLAGSFFFFLMFKMRQLAVAQKALSIVAATDSLTAVFNRGAFSMLVEAYLDQARSQAVVDAGAFLIVDADHFKTINDRLGHDCGDQALKLIAKTIKGQLRGADIVGRIGGEEFAVFLPGADASQSWLAAEGIRR
;
A
#
# COMPACT_ATOMS: atom_id res chain seq x y z
N MET A 1 4.43 6.87 22.72
CA MET A 1 4.72 5.94 21.60
C MET A 1 3.39 5.60 20.93
N ARG A 2 3.15 6.05 19.69
CA ARG A 2 1.89 5.76 18.97
C ARG A 2 1.95 4.32 18.45
N ILE A 3 0.92 3.51 18.72
CA ILE A 3 0.84 2.14 18.23
C ILE A 3 0.50 2.20 16.72
N ASP A 4 1.38 1.70 15.88
CA ASP A 4 1.11 1.54 14.44
C ASP A 4 0.08 0.43 14.23
N LEU A 5 -1.06 0.77 13.64
CA LEU A 5 -2.17 -0.14 13.34
C LEU A 5 -2.28 -0.44 11.83
N SER A 6 -1.22 -0.19 11.06
CA SER A 6 -1.19 -0.52 9.64
C SER A 6 -1.38 -2.02 9.39
N PRO A 7 -1.89 -2.44 8.22
CA PRO A 7 -2.10 -3.86 7.89
C PRO A 7 -0.83 -4.72 7.97
N THR A 8 0.34 -4.11 7.84
CA THR A 8 1.64 -4.79 7.90
C THR A 8 2.28 -4.76 9.29
N SER A 9 1.69 -4.04 10.25
CA SER A 9 2.30 -3.83 11.56
C SER A 9 2.10 -5.02 12.49
N TRP A 10 3.08 -5.24 13.37
CA TRP A 10 2.92 -6.14 14.52
C TRP A 10 2.03 -5.55 15.60
N GLY A 11 1.95 -4.22 15.70
CA GLY A 11 1.08 -3.53 16.65
C GLY A 11 -0.39 -3.91 16.47
N ARG A 12 -0.86 -3.98 15.23
CA ARG A 12 -2.23 -4.43 14.90
C ARG A 12 -2.46 -5.89 15.28
N VAL A 13 -1.50 -6.77 15.01
CA VAL A 13 -1.60 -8.21 15.34
C VAL A 13 -1.80 -8.39 16.85
N ILE A 14 -0.94 -7.76 17.65
CA ILE A 14 -0.98 -7.86 19.11
C ILE A 14 -2.26 -7.22 19.65
N ALA A 15 -2.59 -6.01 19.22
CA ALA A 15 -3.75 -5.28 19.71
C ALA A 15 -5.07 -6.04 19.45
N VAL A 16 -5.27 -6.54 18.22
CA VAL A 16 -6.49 -7.29 17.87
C VAL A 16 -6.54 -8.64 18.58
N THR A 17 -5.40 -9.31 18.74
CA THR A 17 -5.34 -10.59 19.48
C THR A 17 -5.76 -10.41 20.93
N ILE A 18 -5.21 -9.40 21.62
CA ILE A 18 -5.56 -9.11 23.01
C ILE A 18 -7.03 -8.71 23.13
N ALA A 19 -7.48 -7.77 22.29
CA ALA A 19 -8.85 -7.26 22.34
C ALA A 19 -9.88 -8.37 22.04
N GLY A 20 -9.67 -9.16 20.97
CA GLY A 20 -10.55 -10.25 20.59
C GLY A 20 -10.64 -11.32 21.66
N THR A 21 -9.51 -11.70 22.26
CA THR A 21 -9.46 -12.68 23.35
C THR A 21 -10.19 -12.17 24.60
N ALA A 22 -9.98 -10.90 24.97
CA ALA A 22 -10.67 -10.29 26.11
C ALA A 22 -12.18 -10.24 25.91
N VAL A 23 -12.66 -9.95 24.69
CA VAL A 23 -14.09 -9.99 24.35
C VAL A 23 -14.66 -11.40 24.50
N CYS A 24 -13.96 -12.43 24.03
CA CYS A 24 -14.41 -13.82 24.21
C CYS A 24 -14.47 -14.23 25.69
N ILE A 25 -13.49 -13.83 26.49
CA ILE A 25 -13.48 -14.08 27.95
C ILE A 25 -14.69 -13.39 28.60
N ALA A 26 -14.90 -12.10 28.33
CA ALA A 26 -16.02 -11.34 28.88
C ALA A 26 -17.38 -11.93 28.48
N ALA A 27 -17.51 -12.39 27.24
CA ALA A 27 -18.72 -13.06 26.75
C ALA A 27 -18.96 -14.39 27.46
N ALA A 28 -17.92 -15.19 27.71
CA ALA A 28 -18.02 -16.44 28.45
C ALA A 28 -18.55 -16.21 29.87
N PHE A 29 -17.91 -15.31 30.62
CA PHE A 29 -18.36 -14.92 31.97
C PHE A 29 -19.81 -14.39 31.99
N PHE A 30 -20.19 -13.58 31.01
CA PHE A 30 -21.55 -13.04 30.92
C PHE A 30 -22.59 -14.15 30.68
N VAL A 31 -22.30 -15.06 29.75
CA VAL A 31 -23.18 -16.19 29.42
C VAL A 31 -23.31 -17.13 30.61
N ASP A 32 -22.22 -17.46 31.30
CA ASP A 32 -22.24 -18.34 32.47
C ASP A 32 -23.03 -17.70 33.63
N SER A 33 -22.75 -16.43 33.94
CA SER A 33 -23.47 -15.68 34.98
C SER A 33 -24.97 -15.57 34.74
N TYR A 34 -25.40 -15.50 33.47
CA TYR A 34 -26.82 -15.42 33.12
C TYR A 34 -27.52 -16.78 33.21
N ASN A 35 -26.86 -17.85 32.73
CA ASN A 35 -27.47 -19.18 32.65
C ASN A 35 -27.42 -19.97 33.97
N PHE A 36 -26.42 -19.72 34.81
CA PHE A 36 -26.17 -20.52 36.02
C PHE A 36 -25.99 -19.66 37.29
N PRO A 37 -26.99 -18.85 37.67
CA PRO A 37 -26.86 -17.92 38.80
C PRO A 37 -26.79 -18.58 40.18
N LEU A 38 -27.08 -19.88 40.29
CA LEU A 38 -27.21 -20.62 41.56
C LEU A 38 -26.19 -21.77 41.69
N LEU A 39 -25.02 -21.66 41.05
CA LEU A 39 -23.95 -22.64 41.18
C LEU A 39 -23.43 -22.73 42.61
N SER A 40 -23.07 -23.95 43.04
CA SER A 40 -22.32 -24.12 44.28
C SER A 40 -20.93 -23.48 44.17
N PRO A 41 -20.30 -23.06 45.29
CA PRO A 41 -18.99 -22.39 45.26
C PRO A 41 -17.92 -23.16 44.47
N ASP A 42 -17.87 -24.50 44.61
CA ASP A 42 -16.93 -25.35 43.89
C ASP A 42 -17.20 -25.40 42.38
N ALA A 43 -18.47 -25.36 41.98
CA ALA A 43 -18.86 -25.37 40.58
C ALA A 43 -18.59 -24.00 39.93
N LEU A 44 -18.85 -22.91 40.67
CA LEU A 44 -18.55 -21.55 40.24
C LEU A 44 -17.04 -21.36 40.00
N TRP A 45 -16.19 -21.82 40.92
CA TRP A 45 -14.74 -21.74 40.74
C TRP A 45 -14.27 -22.45 39.46
N ARG A 46 -14.77 -23.67 39.21
CA ARG A 46 -14.44 -24.42 37.99
C ARG A 46 -14.91 -23.69 36.73
N ALA A 47 -16.12 -23.14 36.74
CA ALA A 47 -16.68 -22.40 35.60
C ALA A 47 -15.86 -21.13 35.29
N GLN A 48 -15.49 -20.35 36.31
CA GLN A 48 -14.66 -19.16 36.14
C GLN A 48 -13.25 -19.49 35.61
N MET A 49 -12.65 -20.59 36.06
CA MET A 49 -11.38 -21.06 35.50
C MET A 49 -11.53 -21.46 34.04
N THR A 50 -12.62 -22.12 33.65
CA THR A 50 -12.86 -22.47 32.24
C THR A 50 -13.12 -21.24 31.37
N ASP A 51 -13.89 -20.27 31.85
CA ASP A 51 -14.24 -19.03 31.14
C ASP A 51 -13.01 -18.14 30.88
N LEU A 52 -12.00 -18.25 31.75
CA LEU A 52 -10.73 -17.57 31.56
C LEU A 52 -9.77 -18.38 30.68
N LEU A 53 -9.50 -19.63 31.04
CA LEU A 53 -8.41 -20.41 30.44
C LEU A 53 -8.73 -20.87 29.01
N LEU A 54 -9.97 -21.30 28.76
CA LEU A 54 -10.35 -21.86 27.46
C LEU A 54 -10.27 -20.80 26.35
N PRO A 55 -10.87 -19.59 26.49
CA PRO A 55 -10.74 -18.55 25.46
C PRO A 55 -9.31 -18.00 25.38
N LEU A 56 -8.60 -17.89 26.51
CA LEU A 56 -7.20 -17.44 26.50
C LEU A 56 -6.32 -18.31 25.59
N VAL A 57 -6.49 -19.63 25.67
CA VAL A 57 -5.74 -20.58 24.83
C VAL A 57 -6.30 -20.62 23.41
N LEU A 58 -7.61 -20.86 23.26
CA LEU A 58 -8.22 -21.08 21.93
C LEU A 58 -8.38 -19.79 21.15
N ALA A 59 -9.09 -18.80 21.70
CA ALA A 59 -9.33 -17.52 21.02
C ALA A 59 -8.02 -16.75 20.85
N GLY A 60 -7.14 -16.76 21.86
CA GLY A 60 -5.81 -16.16 21.76
C GLY A 60 -4.99 -16.72 20.61
N SER A 61 -4.88 -18.06 20.52
CA SER A 61 -4.17 -18.72 19.42
C SER A 61 -4.83 -18.47 18.06
N PHE A 62 -6.17 -18.51 18.01
CA PHE A 62 -6.94 -18.27 16.80
C PHE A 62 -6.75 -16.85 16.27
N PHE A 63 -6.95 -15.82 17.11
CA PHE A 63 -6.77 -14.43 16.69
C PHE A 63 -5.32 -14.14 16.32
N PHE A 64 -4.35 -14.68 17.08
CA PHE A 64 -2.93 -14.55 16.72
C PHE A 64 -2.65 -15.13 15.34
N PHE A 65 -3.07 -16.38 15.11
CA PHE A 65 -2.87 -17.06 13.84
C PHE A 65 -3.54 -16.32 12.68
N LEU A 66 -4.80 -15.91 12.85
CA LEU A 66 -5.57 -15.17 11.85
C LEU A 66 -4.90 -13.84 11.51
N MET A 67 -4.52 -13.06 12.52
CA MET A 67 -3.88 -11.76 12.32
C MET A 67 -2.48 -11.90 11.74
N PHE A 68 -1.72 -12.92 12.14
CA PHE A 68 -0.44 -13.26 11.54
C PHE A 68 -0.59 -13.59 10.06
N LYS A 69 -1.59 -14.39 9.68
CA LYS A 69 -1.89 -14.72 8.29
C LYS A 69 -2.32 -13.51 7.48
N MET A 70 -3.18 -12.65 8.04
CA MET A 70 -3.57 -11.39 7.39
C MET A 70 -2.35 -10.48 7.15
N ARG A 71 -1.45 -10.39 8.13
CA ARG A 71 -0.20 -9.63 7.98
C ARG A 71 0.69 -10.23 6.90
N GLN A 72 0.88 -11.54 6.88
CA GLN A 72 1.65 -12.22 5.83
C GLN A 72 1.08 -11.92 4.45
N LEU A 73 -0.25 -11.98 4.30
CA LEU A 73 -0.92 -11.66 3.05
C LEU A 73 -0.70 -10.20 2.64
N ALA A 74 -0.84 -9.25 3.57
CA ALA A 74 -0.62 -7.83 3.30
C ALA A 74 0.84 -7.56 2.89
N VAL A 75 1.82 -8.20 3.54
CA VAL A 75 3.24 -8.09 3.18
C VAL A 75 3.49 -8.70 1.80
N ALA A 76 2.93 -9.87 1.51
CA ALA A 76 3.08 -10.54 0.21
C ALA A 76 2.44 -9.72 -0.93
N GLN A 77 1.26 -9.14 -0.70
CA GLN A 77 0.61 -8.23 -1.66
C GLN A 77 1.49 -7.00 -1.94
N LYS A 78 2.08 -6.41 -0.90
CA LYS A 78 3.02 -5.29 -1.07
C LYS A 78 4.26 -5.73 -1.85
N ALA A 79 4.84 -6.89 -1.55
CA ALA A 79 5.98 -7.43 -2.29
C ALA A 79 5.63 -7.71 -3.76
N LEU A 80 4.45 -8.26 -4.04
CA LEU A 80 3.98 -8.51 -5.42
C LEU A 80 3.77 -7.20 -6.18
N SER A 81 3.24 -6.16 -5.54
CA SER A 81 3.13 -4.83 -6.17
C SER A 81 4.50 -4.22 -6.52
N ILE A 82 5.54 -4.58 -5.78
CA ILE A 82 6.92 -4.15 -6.02
C ILE A 82 7.58 -5.01 -7.12
N VAL A 83 7.32 -6.32 -7.18
CA VAL A 83 7.83 -7.17 -8.28
C VAL A 83 7.17 -6.79 -9.62
N ALA A 84 5.95 -6.29 -9.58
CA ALA A 84 5.28 -5.67 -10.71
C ALA A 84 5.72 -4.19 -10.94
N ALA A 85 6.76 -3.67 -10.28
CA ALA A 85 7.04 -2.23 -10.21
C ALA A 85 7.16 -1.53 -11.56
N THR A 86 7.46 -2.24 -12.64
CA THR A 86 7.48 -1.70 -13.99
C THR A 86 6.23 -2.09 -14.77
N ASP A 87 5.69 -1.16 -15.54
CA ASP A 87 4.68 -1.44 -16.55
C ASP A 87 5.22 -2.43 -17.58
N SER A 88 4.47 -3.51 -17.83
CA SER A 88 4.93 -4.63 -18.67
C SER A 88 5.11 -4.24 -20.13
N LEU A 89 4.41 -3.20 -20.61
CA LEU A 89 4.49 -2.74 -21.98
C LEU A 89 5.67 -1.77 -22.19
N THR A 90 5.80 -0.79 -21.30
CA THR A 90 6.68 0.37 -21.48
C THR A 90 7.97 0.32 -20.66
N ALA A 91 8.07 -0.59 -19.70
CA ALA A 91 9.20 -0.78 -18.79
C ALA A 91 9.58 0.45 -17.92
N VAL A 92 8.74 1.49 -17.89
CA VAL A 92 8.79 2.54 -16.86
C VAL A 92 8.06 2.07 -15.61
N PHE A 93 8.10 2.82 -14.51
CA PHE A 93 7.36 2.41 -13.31
C PHE A 93 5.86 2.29 -13.59
N ASN A 94 5.21 1.30 -13.00
CA ASN A 94 3.75 1.28 -12.97
C ASN A 94 3.25 2.37 -12.00
N ARG A 95 1.94 2.62 -12.02
CA ARG A 95 1.30 3.58 -11.11
C ARG A 95 1.67 3.38 -9.64
N GLY A 96 1.66 2.14 -9.14
CA GLY A 96 1.91 1.83 -7.74
C GLY A 96 3.34 2.12 -7.29
N ALA A 97 4.32 1.71 -8.08
CA ALA A 97 5.74 1.97 -7.82
C ALA A 97 6.07 3.46 -7.95
N PHE A 98 5.54 4.12 -8.97
CA PHE A 98 5.70 5.57 -9.14
C PHE A 98 5.19 6.33 -7.91
N SER A 99 3.95 6.08 -7.48
CA SER A 99 3.38 6.72 -6.28
C SER A 99 4.20 6.44 -5.03
N MET A 100 4.63 5.20 -4.81
CA MET A 100 5.44 4.81 -3.65
C MET A 100 6.77 5.59 -3.60
N LEU A 101 7.46 5.72 -4.74
CA LEU A 101 8.74 6.42 -4.80
C LEU A 101 8.58 7.93 -4.57
N VAL A 102 7.53 8.53 -5.14
CA VAL A 102 7.22 9.96 -4.92
C VAL A 102 6.86 10.20 -3.46
N GLU A 103 6.00 9.38 -2.85
CA GLU A 103 5.65 9.48 -1.43
C GLU A 103 6.89 9.37 -0.53
N ALA A 104 7.76 8.38 -0.78
CA ALA A 104 8.99 8.20 -0.03
C ALA A 104 9.91 9.43 -0.11
N TYR A 105 10.04 10.02 -1.29
CA TYR A 105 10.81 11.26 -1.47
C TYR A 105 10.20 12.43 -0.69
N LEU A 106 8.88 12.62 -0.79
CA LEU A 106 8.18 13.70 -0.10
C LEU A 106 8.26 13.57 1.43
N ASP A 107 8.18 12.35 1.96
CA ASP A 107 8.36 12.07 3.38
C ASP A 107 9.77 12.42 3.86
N GLN A 108 10.78 12.07 3.06
CA GLN A 108 12.16 12.43 3.34
C GLN A 108 12.36 13.96 3.32
N ALA A 109 11.86 14.65 2.29
CA ALA A 109 11.96 16.10 2.17
C ALA A 109 11.29 16.83 3.35
N ARG A 110 10.10 16.36 3.77
CA ARG A 110 9.39 16.86 4.96
C ARG A 110 10.24 16.69 6.23
N SER A 111 10.87 15.54 6.42
CA SER A 111 11.70 15.28 7.61
C SER A 111 12.95 16.17 7.68
N GLN A 112 13.45 16.62 6.53
CA GLN A 112 14.65 17.45 6.41
C GLN A 112 14.34 18.95 6.32
N ALA A 113 13.07 19.35 6.43
CA ALA A 113 12.60 20.73 6.26
C ALA A 113 13.06 21.40 4.95
N VAL A 114 13.17 20.62 3.87
CA VAL A 114 13.55 21.12 2.55
C VAL A 114 12.33 21.80 1.90
N VAL A 115 12.49 23.06 1.50
CA VAL A 115 11.40 23.92 0.97
C VAL A 115 11.11 23.64 -0.51
N ASP A 116 12.10 23.17 -1.28
CA ASP A 116 11.96 22.89 -2.72
C ASP A 116 11.75 21.39 -2.97
N ALA A 117 10.50 20.94 -2.90
CA ALA A 117 10.12 19.53 -3.01
C ALA A 117 10.18 18.93 -4.44
N GLY A 118 10.65 19.69 -5.43
CA GLY A 118 10.72 19.28 -6.83
C GLY A 118 9.47 19.60 -7.64
N ALA A 119 9.36 19.01 -8.84
CA ALA A 119 8.26 19.23 -9.76
C ALA A 119 7.56 17.93 -10.17
N PHE A 120 6.27 18.02 -10.45
CA PHE A 120 5.43 16.90 -10.88
C PHE A 120 4.77 17.24 -12.21
N LEU A 121 4.93 16.36 -13.19
CA LEU A 121 4.45 16.53 -14.56
C LEU A 121 3.48 15.39 -14.88
N ILE A 122 2.37 15.73 -15.53
CA ILE A 122 1.47 14.77 -16.19
C ILE A 122 1.64 14.93 -17.70
N VAL A 123 1.80 13.80 -18.37
CA VAL A 123 2.00 13.71 -19.82
C VAL A 123 0.92 12.79 -20.37
N ASP A 124 0.09 13.31 -21.27
CA ASP A 124 -0.95 12.56 -21.95
C ASP A 124 -0.61 12.45 -23.45
N ALA A 125 -0.96 11.32 -24.08
CA ALA A 125 -0.74 11.14 -25.50
C ALA A 125 -1.98 11.60 -26.29
N ASP A 126 -1.92 12.81 -26.83
CA ASP A 126 -3.03 13.38 -27.59
C ASP A 126 -3.49 12.47 -28.74
N HIS A 127 -4.81 12.31 -28.86
CA HIS A 127 -5.45 11.51 -29.91
C HIS A 127 -5.02 10.04 -29.98
N PHE A 128 -4.50 9.45 -28.89
CA PHE A 128 -4.03 8.06 -28.86
C PHE A 128 -5.09 7.05 -29.35
N LYS A 129 -6.36 7.26 -28.97
CA LYS A 129 -7.48 6.45 -29.48
C LYS A 129 -7.55 6.42 -31.01
N THR A 130 -7.27 7.54 -31.69
CA THR A 130 -7.27 7.59 -33.17
C THR A 130 -6.17 6.72 -33.78
N ILE A 131 -5.03 6.59 -33.11
CA ILE A 131 -3.94 5.68 -33.52
C ILE A 131 -4.43 4.23 -33.42
N ASN A 132 -5.02 3.85 -32.29
CA ASN A 132 -5.58 2.50 -32.10
C ASN A 132 -6.67 2.19 -33.13
N ASP A 133 -7.61 3.12 -33.33
CA ASP A 133 -8.75 2.91 -34.22
C ASP A 133 -8.33 2.78 -35.70
N ARG A 134 -7.25 3.46 -36.12
CA ARG A 134 -6.78 3.44 -37.52
C ARG A 134 -5.72 2.38 -37.80
N LEU A 135 -4.84 2.12 -36.84
CA LEU A 135 -3.62 1.31 -37.05
C LEU A 135 -3.58 0.05 -36.18
N GLY A 136 -4.59 -0.16 -35.33
CA GLY A 136 -4.68 -1.30 -34.43
C GLY A 136 -3.89 -1.13 -33.13
N HIS A 137 -4.23 -1.97 -32.15
CA HIS A 137 -3.64 -1.92 -30.81
C HIS A 137 -2.13 -2.19 -30.79
N ASP A 138 -1.62 -3.06 -31.67
CA ASP A 138 -0.17 -3.33 -31.75
C ASP A 138 0.64 -2.07 -32.12
N CYS A 139 0.10 -1.20 -32.97
CA CYS A 139 0.71 0.09 -33.30
C CYS A 139 0.60 1.09 -32.14
N GLY A 140 -0.54 1.10 -31.43
CA GLY A 140 -0.68 1.88 -30.20
C GLY A 140 0.34 1.47 -29.14
N ASP A 141 0.56 0.17 -28.98
CA ASP A 141 1.54 -0.39 -28.06
C ASP A 141 2.98 0.04 -28.40
N GLN A 142 3.31 0.09 -29.69
CA GLN A 142 4.59 0.63 -30.17
C GLN A 142 4.71 2.13 -29.91
N ALA A 143 3.64 2.91 -30.12
CA ALA A 143 3.61 4.33 -29.82
C ALA A 143 3.85 4.58 -28.32
N LEU A 144 3.20 3.83 -27.43
CA LEU A 144 3.41 3.93 -25.99
C LEU A 144 4.85 3.60 -25.56
N LYS A 145 5.44 2.55 -26.15
CA LYS A 145 6.86 2.21 -25.93
C LYS A 145 7.79 3.34 -26.37
N LEU A 146 7.50 3.97 -27.51
CA LEU A 146 8.28 5.09 -28.02
C LEU A 146 8.15 6.31 -27.12
N ILE A 147 6.94 6.68 -26.71
CA ILE A 147 6.68 7.78 -25.77
C ILE A 147 7.45 7.57 -24.47
N ALA A 148 7.35 6.37 -23.87
CA ALA A 148 8.06 6.05 -22.64
C ALA A 148 9.59 6.16 -22.79
N LYS A 149 10.13 5.72 -23.93
CA LYS A 149 11.55 5.85 -24.25
C LYS A 149 11.97 7.30 -24.43
N THR A 150 11.16 8.11 -25.12
CA THR A 150 11.41 9.55 -25.32
C THR A 150 11.41 10.28 -23.99
N ILE A 151 10.41 10.06 -23.14
CA ILE A 151 10.36 10.62 -21.79
C ILE A 151 11.64 10.25 -21.04
N LYS A 152 11.95 8.95 -20.93
CA LYS A 152 13.13 8.46 -20.20
C LYS A 152 14.45 9.05 -20.73
N GLY A 153 14.56 9.34 -22.02
CA GLY A 153 15.73 9.97 -22.64
C GLY A 153 15.96 11.42 -22.23
N GLN A 154 14.91 12.13 -21.78
CA GLN A 154 14.99 13.52 -21.31
C GLN A 154 15.25 13.63 -19.80
N LEU A 155 15.18 12.51 -19.08
CA LEU A 155 15.26 12.47 -17.62
C LEU A 155 16.67 12.23 -17.11
N ARG A 156 16.98 12.84 -15.97
CA ARG A 156 18.20 12.62 -15.19
C ARG A 156 18.08 11.31 -14.40
N GLY A 157 19.20 10.79 -13.89
CA GLY A 157 19.21 9.52 -13.14
C GLY A 157 18.37 9.50 -11.86
N ALA A 158 18.10 10.66 -11.26
CA ALA A 158 17.26 10.79 -10.08
C ALA A 158 15.77 11.00 -10.38
N ASP A 159 15.42 11.34 -11.63
CA ASP A 159 14.05 11.61 -12.04
C ASP A 159 13.27 10.30 -12.16
N ILE A 160 11.98 10.36 -11.88
CA ILE A 160 11.12 9.19 -11.79
C ILE A 160 10.06 9.31 -12.87
N VAL A 161 9.88 8.27 -13.68
CA VAL A 161 8.81 8.18 -14.68
C VAL A 161 7.97 6.93 -14.44
N GLY A 162 6.65 7.09 -14.52
CA GLY A 162 5.74 5.95 -14.52
C GLY A 162 4.54 6.14 -15.43
N ARG A 163 3.96 5.04 -15.87
CA ARG A 163 2.68 5.00 -16.60
C ARG A 163 1.55 4.86 -15.58
N ILE A 164 0.71 5.89 -15.50
CA ILE A 164 -0.34 6.00 -14.47
C ILE A 164 -1.74 5.65 -14.99
N GLY A 165 -1.92 5.64 -16.32
CA GLY A 165 -3.16 5.31 -17.01
C GLY A 165 -2.93 4.56 -18.32
N GLY A 166 -3.96 4.50 -19.16
CA GLY A 166 -3.89 3.86 -20.48
C GLY A 166 -2.86 4.54 -21.37
N GLU A 167 -3.04 5.83 -21.64
CA GLU A 167 -2.10 6.67 -22.40
C GLU A 167 -1.38 7.73 -21.56
N GLU A 168 -1.65 7.75 -20.24
CA GLU A 168 -1.12 8.76 -19.33
C GLU A 168 0.17 8.31 -18.63
N PHE A 169 1.16 9.21 -18.64
CA PHE A 169 2.42 9.10 -17.93
C PHE A 169 2.54 10.21 -16.88
N ALA A 170 3.28 9.92 -15.82
CA ALA A 170 3.67 10.89 -14.82
C ALA A 170 5.18 10.92 -14.67
N VAL A 171 5.72 12.11 -14.46
CA VAL A 171 7.14 12.33 -14.21
C VAL A 171 7.27 13.14 -12.93
N PHE A 172 8.18 12.72 -12.06
CA PHE A 172 8.58 13.47 -10.88
C PHE A 172 10.05 13.84 -10.99
N LEU A 173 10.34 15.11 -10.73
CA LEU A 173 11.67 15.73 -10.84
C LEU A 173 12.12 16.19 -9.45
N PRO A 174 12.83 15.33 -8.69
CA PRO A 174 13.26 15.65 -7.34
C PRO A 174 14.16 16.90 -7.29
N GLY A 175 13.78 17.89 -6.48
CA GLY A 175 14.58 19.11 -6.27
C GLY A 175 14.70 20.01 -7.50
N ALA A 176 13.90 19.79 -8.55
CA ALA A 176 13.88 20.66 -9.70
C ALA A 176 13.18 21.99 -9.41
N ASP A 177 13.82 23.10 -9.78
CA ASP A 177 13.20 24.41 -9.79
C ASP A 177 12.27 24.62 -11.00
N ALA A 178 11.59 25.77 -11.07
CA ALA A 178 10.65 26.11 -12.15
C ALA A 178 11.30 26.12 -13.54
N SER A 179 12.56 26.54 -13.66
CA SER A 179 13.28 26.60 -14.93
C SER A 179 13.67 25.20 -15.41
N GLN A 180 14.20 24.38 -14.49
CA GLN A 180 14.57 23.00 -14.77
C GLN A 180 13.37 22.13 -15.13
N SER A 181 12.26 22.30 -14.43
CA SER A 181 11.01 21.58 -14.71
C SER A 181 10.38 22.00 -16.04
N TRP A 182 10.44 23.29 -16.39
CA TRP A 182 10.04 23.76 -17.72
C TRP A 182 10.89 23.15 -18.84
N LEU A 183 12.22 23.13 -18.68
CA LEU A 183 13.12 22.54 -19.68
C LEU A 183 12.87 21.04 -19.89
N ALA A 184 12.62 20.29 -18.81
CA ALA A 184 12.28 18.88 -18.90
C ALA A 184 10.94 18.66 -19.63
N ALA A 185 9.90 19.45 -19.28
CA ALA A 185 8.60 19.38 -19.94
C ALA A 185 8.69 19.67 -21.44
N GLU A 186 9.42 20.72 -21.81
CA GLU A 186 9.62 21.10 -23.21
C GLU A 186 10.50 20.09 -23.97
N GLY A 187 11.47 19.48 -23.30
CA GLY A 187 12.28 18.38 -23.85
C GLY A 187 11.46 17.13 -24.12
N ILE A 188 10.49 16.81 -23.26
CA ILE A 188 9.55 15.68 -23.45
C ILE A 188 8.58 15.96 -24.61
N ARG A 189 8.14 17.21 -24.76
CA ARG A 189 7.15 17.63 -25.77
C ARG A 189 7.69 17.62 -27.21
N ARG A 190 9.01 17.74 -27.41
CA ARG A 190 9.67 17.84 -28.71
C ARG A 190 10.14 16.49 -29.24
#